data_AF-A0A7D4AHD3-F1
#
_entry.id   AF-A0A7D4AHD3-F1
#
_cell.length_a   1.000
_cell.length_b   1.000
_cell.length_c   1.000
_cell.angle_alpha   90.00
_cell.angle_beta   90.00
_cell.angle_gamma   90.00
#
_symmetry.space_group_name_H-M   'P 1'
#
loop_
_entity.id
_entity.type
_entity.pdbx_description
1 polymer ?
#
loop_
_entity_poly.entity_id
_entity_poly.type
_entity_poly.pdbx_seq_one_letter_code
_entity_poly.pdbx_strand_id
1 'polypeptide(L)'
;MRLLLDENISWRLAAYLRPHCAEVLHVRDIGLAESPDTGIWRYARQHGYDVLTKDEDFVRLVVAEGFPPRVVAVQNAQVPVKQLATFLLARLPQ
;
A
#
# COMPACT_ATOMS: atom_id res chain seq x y z
N MET A 1 4.63 -10.76 -3.55
CA MET A 1 5.01 -9.51 -2.83
C MET A 1 4.38 -9.37 -1.43
N ARG A 2 4.92 -8.48 -0.56
CA ARG A 2 4.33 -8.07 0.74
C ARG A 2 3.83 -6.62 0.66
N LEU A 3 2.60 -6.36 1.05
CA LEU A 3 1.95 -5.05 0.91
C LEU A 3 1.60 -4.42 2.26
N LEU A 4 1.89 -3.13 2.38
CA LEU A 4 1.37 -2.25 3.42
C LEU A 4 0.40 -1.26 2.80
N LEU A 5 -0.86 -1.31 3.25
CA LEU A 5 -1.93 -0.44 2.81
C LEU A 5 -1.98 0.79 3.69
N ASP A 6 -1.83 1.94 3.04
CA ASP A 6 -2.01 3.27 3.59
C ASP A 6 -3.41 3.50 4.20
N GLU A 7 -3.56 4.51 5.06
CA GLU A 7 -4.78 4.78 5.82
C GLU A 7 -5.99 5.05 4.91
N ASN A 8 -5.74 5.73 3.79
CA ASN A 8 -6.75 6.11 2.80
C ASN A 8 -7.20 4.96 1.88
N ILE A 9 -6.62 3.76 2.06
CA ILE A 9 -7.06 2.54 1.39
C ILE A 9 -8.18 1.88 2.21
N SER A 10 -9.17 1.32 1.52
CA SER A 10 -10.21 0.57 2.22
C SER A 10 -9.64 -0.73 2.79
N TRP A 11 -9.85 -1.01 4.08
CA TRP A 11 -9.56 -2.32 4.70
C TRP A 11 -10.21 -3.50 3.98
N ARG A 12 -11.34 -3.27 3.29
CA ARG A 12 -11.97 -4.30 2.44
C ARG A 12 -11.06 -4.73 1.30
N LEU A 13 -10.23 -3.83 0.77
CA LEU A 13 -9.25 -4.16 -0.28
C LEU A 13 -8.18 -5.12 0.25
N ALA A 14 -7.72 -4.91 1.49
CA ALA A 14 -6.77 -5.82 2.13
C ALA A 14 -7.27 -7.27 2.10
N ALA A 15 -8.54 -7.48 2.44
CA ALA A 15 -9.17 -8.80 2.43
C ALA A 15 -9.17 -9.47 1.05
N TYR A 16 -9.33 -8.71 -0.04
CA TYR A 16 -9.25 -9.26 -1.40
C TYR A 16 -7.80 -9.56 -1.85
N LEU A 17 -6.81 -8.84 -1.33
CA LEU A 17 -5.41 -9.01 -1.73
C LEU A 17 -4.70 -10.11 -0.94
N ARG A 18 -5.07 -10.35 0.33
CA ARG A 18 -4.46 -11.37 1.21
C ARG A 18 -4.29 -12.75 0.57
N PRO A 19 -5.27 -13.32 -0.17
CA PRO A 19 -5.12 -14.64 -0.79
C PRO A 19 -4.07 -14.72 -1.90
N HIS A 20 -3.59 -13.58 -2.40
CA HIS A 20 -2.76 -13.49 -3.60
C HIS A 20 -1.40 -12.80 -3.36
N CYS A 21 -1.10 -12.46 -2.12
CA CYS A 21 0.14 -11.81 -1.71
C CYS A 21 0.74 -12.58 -0.54
N ALA A 22 2.06 -12.51 -0.37
CA ALA A 22 2.74 -13.19 0.74
C ALA A 22 2.26 -12.64 2.09
N GLU A 23 2.01 -11.33 2.14
CA GLU A 23 1.43 -10.67 3.30
C GLU A 23 0.76 -9.36 2.88
N VAL A 24 -0.35 -9.02 3.53
CA VAL A 24 -1.05 -7.74 3.32
C VAL A 24 -1.49 -7.21 4.68
N LEU A 25 -0.91 -6.09 5.09
CA LEU A 25 -1.25 -5.35 6.29
C LEU A 25 -1.88 -4.03 5.94
N HIS A 26 -2.81 -3.56 6.76
CA HIS A 26 -3.22 -2.17 6.76
C HIS A 26 -2.50 -1.43 7.88
N VAL A 27 -2.15 -0.16 7.69
CA VAL A 27 -1.54 0.67 8.76
C VAL A 27 -2.34 0.65 10.06
N ARG A 28 -3.67 0.49 9.98
CA ARG A 28 -4.57 0.35 11.14
C ARG A 28 -4.33 -0.93 11.94
N ASP A 29 -4.05 -2.04 11.25
CA ASP A 29 -3.84 -3.34 11.88
C ASP A 29 -2.55 -3.39 12.72
N ILE A 30 -1.62 -2.46 12.47
CA ILE A 30 -0.30 -2.37 13.12
C ILE A 30 -0.11 -1.08 13.93
N GLY A 31 -1.19 -0.34 14.21
CA GLY A 31 -1.12 0.86 15.04
C GLY A 31 -0.42 2.07 14.39
N LEU A 32 -0.28 2.08 13.06
CA LEU A 32 0.29 3.20 12.28
C LEU A 32 -0.76 4.11 11.65
N ALA A 33 -2.04 3.98 12.01
CA ALA A 33 -3.13 4.76 11.40
C ALA A 33 -2.94 6.28 11.50
N GLU A 34 -2.39 6.76 12.62
CA GLU A 34 -2.14 8.19 12.87
C GLU A 34 -0.67 8.56 12.63
N SER A 35 0.13 7.63 12.08
CA SER A 35 1.53 7.91 11.79
C SER A 35 1.66 8.76 10.53
N PRO A 36 2.62 9.70 10.49
CA PRO A 36 2.90 10.43 9.26
C PRO A 36 3.43 9.48 8.17
N ASP A 37 3.32 9.87 6.91
CA ASP A 37 3.80 9.08 5.76
C ASP A 37 5.26 8.67 5.89
N THR A 38 6.10 9.53 6.47
CA THR A 38 7.51 9.21 6.75
C THR A 38 7.67 8.06 7.75
N GLY A 39 6.76 7.94 8.72
CA GLY A 39 6.72 6.83 9.68
C GLY A 39 6.28 5.53 9.00
N ILE A 40 5.21 5.58 8.21
CA ILE A 40 4.72 4.44 7.42
C ILE A 40 5.79 3.98 6.42
N TRP A 41 6.47 4.91 5.76
CA TRP A 41 7.59 4.67 4.84
C TRP A 41 8.76 3.96 5.51
N ARG A 42 9.20 4.45 6.68
CA ARG A 42 10.28 3.80 7.45
C ARG A 42 9.89 2.40 7.87
N TYR A 43 8.66 2.20 8.33
CA TYR A 43 8.17 0.87 8.69
C TYR A 43 8.20 -0.07 7.48
N ALA A 44 7.67 0.37 6.34
CA ALA A 44 7.67 -0.41 5.10
C ALA A 44 9.10 -0.77 4.65
N ARG A 45 10.03 0.19 4.71
CA ARG A 45 11.43 -0.02 4.37
C ARG A 45 12.12 -1.02 5.30
N GLN A 46 11.95 -0.87 6.61
CA GLN A 46 12.58 -1.71 7.62
C GLN A 46 12.07 -3.16 7.56
N HIS A 47 10.78 -3.35 7.25
CA HIS A 47 10.14 -4.66 7.25
C HIS A 47 10.00 -5.27 5.86
N GLY A 48 10.42 -4.58 4.79
CA GLY A 48 10.36 -5.10 3.42
C GLY A 48 8.94 -5.18 2.85
N TYR A 49 8.10 -4.18 3.12
CA TYR A 49 6.80 -4.01 2.47
C TYR A 49 6.89 -3.03 1.30
N ASP A 50 6.10 -3.28 0.26
CA ASP A 50 5.73 -2.27 -0.72
C ASP A 50 4.49 -1.51 -0.23
N VAL A 51 4.39 -0.21 -0.53
CA VAL A 51 3.29 0.63 -0.07
C VAL A 51 2.21 0.74 -1.16
N LEU A 52 0.96 0.41 -0.83
CA LEU A 52 -0.21 0.70 -1.65
C LEU A 52 -0.91 1.93 -1.08
N THR A 53 -1.01 3.01 -1.88
CA THR A 53 -1.50 4.31 -1.42
C THR A 53 -2.35 5.02 -2.48
N LYS A 54 -3.16 5.97 -2.03
CA LYS A 54 -3.83 6.97 -2.87
C LYS A 54 -3.22 8.37 -2.71
N ASP A 55 -2.32 8.54 -1.75
CA ASP A 55 -1.65 9.79 -1.48
C ASP A 55 -0.44 9.96 -2.40
N GLU A 56 -0.29 11.16 -2.95
CA GLU A 56 0.84 11.50 -3.80
C GLU A 56 2.13 11.74 -2.99
N ASP A 57 2.00 12.00 -1.68
CA ASP A 57 3.16 12.27 -0.82
C ASP A 57 4.10 11.05 -0.70
N PHE A 58 3.60 9.82 -0.81
CA PHE A 58 4.45 8.63 -0.94
C PHE A 58 5.27 8.60 -2.23
N VAL A 59 4.76 9.14 -3.34
CA VAL A 59 5.53 9.27 -4.59
C VAL A 59 6.67 10.26 -4.39
N ARG A 60 6.43 11.35 -3.65
CA ARG A 60 7.49 12.31 -3.29
C ARG A 60 8.57 11.66 -2.42
N LEU A 61 8.18 10.77 -1.50
CA LEU A 61 9.13 10.00 -0.70
C LEU A 61 9.99 9.07 -1.55
N VAL A 62 9.45 8.43 -2.60
CA VAL A 62 10.27 7.66 -3.55
C VAL A 62 11.32 8.53 -4.23
N VAL A 63 10.95 9.74 -4.66
CA VAL A 63 11.87 10.68 -5.30
C VAL A 63 12.95 11.16 -4.32
N ALA A 64 12.58 11.43 -3.06
CA ALA A 64 13.49 11.97 -2.06
C ALA A 64 14.42 10.92 -1.43
N GLU A 65 13.90 9.72 -1.14
CA GLU A 65 14.57 8.69 -0.33
C GLU A 65 15.04 7.48 -1.16
N GLY A 66 14.59 7.38 -2.41
CA GLY A 66 14.88 6.27 -3.31
C GLY A 66 14.15 4.97 -2.96
N PHE A 67 14.37 3.94 -3.77
CA PHE A 67 13.93 2.58 -3.48
C PHE A 67 14.88 1.90 -2.48
N PRO A 68 14.42 1.04 -1.55
CA PRO A 68 13.02 0.67 -1.22
C PRO A 68 12.31 1.58 -0.21
N PRO A 69 10.95 1.51 -0.08
CA PRO A 69 10.00 0.55 -0.70
C PRO A 69 9.51 0.89 -2.13
N ARG A 70 8.87 -0.06 -2.84
CA ARG A 70 8.08 0.29 -4.04
C ARG A 70 6.78 0.97 -3.60
N VAL A 71 6.31 1.93 -4.38
CA VAL A 71 5.00 2.57 -4.18
C VAL A 71 4.08 2.20 -5.33
N VAL A 72 2.92 1.64 -4.99
CA VAL A 72 1.79 1.40 -5.89
C VAL A 72 0.76 2.50 -5.63
N ALA A 73 0.75 3.52 -6.48
CA ALA A 73 -0.17 4.65 -6.35
C ALA A 73 -1.49 4.41 -7.12
N VAL A 74 -2.62 4.68 -6.48
CA VAL A 74 -3.98 4.56 -7.06
C VAL A 74 -4.61 5.95 -7.21
N GLN A 75 -4.54 6.51 -8.42
CA GLN A 75 -4.93 7.92 -8.67
C GLN A 75 -6.43 8.16 -8.92
N ASN A 76 -7.23 7.13 -9.25
CA ASN A 76 -8.65 7.32 -9.58
C ASN A 76 -9.56 6.26 -8.92
N ALA A 77 -9.91 6.49 -7.64
CA ALA A 77 -10.49 5.45 -6.79
C ALA A 77 -12.02 5.49 -6.62
N GLN A 78 -12.77 6.10 -7.54
CA GLN A 78 -14.24 5.94 -7.60
C GLN A 78 -14.64 4.61 -8.27
N VAL A 79 -13.95 3.53 -7.90
CA VAL A 79 -14.20 2.18 -8.42
C VAL A 79 -14.59 1.26 -7.27
N PRO A 80 -15.52 0.32 -7.47
CA PRO A 80 -15.83 -0.69 -6.46
C PRO A 80 -14.57 -1.45 -6.04
N VAL A 81 -14.41 -1.67 -4.72
CA VAL A 81 -13.22 -2.33 -4.14
C VAL A 81 -12.88 -3.65 -4.83
N LYS A 82 -13.88 -4.45 -5.20
CA LYS A 82 -13.68 -5.72 -5.91
C LYS A 82 -13.04 -5.50 -7.29
N GLN A 83 -13.49 -4.51 -8.05
CA GLN A 83 -12.94 -4.19 -9.36
C GLN A 83 -11.52 -3.64 -9.26
N LEU A 84 -11.27 -2.79 -8.25
CA LEU A 84 -9.91 -2.33 -7.96
C LEU A 84 -8.98 -3.50 -7.61
N ALA A 85 -9.43 -4.44 -6.77
CA ALA A 85 -8.66 -5.63 -6.43
C ALA A 85 -8.33 -6.45 -7.69
N THR A 86 -9.31 -6.73 -8.54
CA THR A 86 -9.07 -7.44 -9.82
C THR A 86 -8.06 -6.71 -10.70
N PHE A 87 -8.17 -5.38 -10.81
CA PHE A 87 -7.25 -4.58 -11.60
C PHE A 87 -5.82 -4.62 -11.07
N LEU A 88 -5.65 -4.50 -9.74
CA LEU A 88 -4.35 -4.57 -9.06
C LEU A 88 -3.73 -5.95 -9.22
N LEU A 89 -4.47 -7.02 -8.92
CA LEU A 89 -3.97 -8.40 -8.99
C LEU A 89 -3.47 -8.79 -10.40
N ALA A 90 -4.05 -8.21 -11.44
CA ALA A 90 -3.59 -8.42 -12.82
C ALA A 90 -2.26 -7.73 -13.16
N ARG A 91 -1.76 -6.81 -12.32
CA ARG A 91 -0.59 -5.94 -12.60
C ARG A 91 0.48 -5.95 -11.52
N LEU A 92 0.13 -6.35 -10.30
CA LEU A 92 1.07 -6.49 -9.21
C LEU A 92 2.10 -7.58 -9.57
N PRO A 93 3.41 -7.30 -9.47
CA PRO A 93 4.42 -8.35 -9.62
C PRO A 93 4.20 -9.46 -8.58
N GLN A 94 4.28 -10.70 -9.03
CA GLN A 94 4.08 -11.87 -8.18
C GLN A 94 5.28 -12.05 -7.24
#